data_AF-A0A1I6VAH0-F1
#
_entry.id   AF-A0A1I6VAH0-F1
#
_cell.length_a   1.000
_cell.length_b   1.000
_cell.length_c   1.000
_cell.angle_alpha   90.00
_cell.angle_beta   90.00
_cell.angle_gamma   90.00
#
_symmetry.space_group_name_H-M   'P 1'
#
loop_
_entity.id
_entity.type
_entity.pdbx_description
1 polymer ?
#
loop_
_entity_poly.entity_id
_entity_poly.type
_entity_poly.pdbx_seq_one_letter_code
_entity_poly.pdbx_strand_id
1 'polypeptide(L)'
;MPVTLDLDSQDGPADAGPAAPVLRHRRDGILPTTAAALLLPGHAHPLKGAAVHRSAPDAPRLHPQVRRLLDGLGPADRERHAGRCPEAALISRYLNEGGDARHLRGAEITTRHIREDGDPQHGRYAPHCRSCAALLGHFGVQSVSGGEPDTGLTGPTLTLRLPDGEPPQAPGDLDLDQALGYAGWHPGRRMTEQAERWADTLSGHRSPQGHPHVLFPAAFETWAEYGGLRLHPMGPGHWYAPGSVVIDPLRGLHWARTLGDLGRALDTDLCPLGAEGGGTALLAMDREARIYALDHTGDWYLGPDLRTALITLLTGGRPVRLLSPE
;
A
#
# COMPACT_ATOMS: atom_id res chain seq x y z
N MET A 1 -38.65 40.08 30.83
CA MET A 1 -38.00 40.18 29.51
C MET A 1 -36.60 39.60 29.65
N PRO A 2 -36.40 38.28 29.47
CA PRO A 2 -35.06 37.73 29.49
C PRO A 2 -34.40 38.04 28.13
N VAL A 3 -33.19 38.60 28.20
CA VAL A 3 -32.32 38.88 27.07
C VAL A 3 -31.67 37.56 26.65
N THR A 4 -32.09 37.01 25.52
CA THR A 4 -31.41 35.88 24.87
C THR A 4 -30.13 36.41 24.25
N LEU A 5 -28.98 35.96 24.75
CA LEU A 5 -27.69 36.16 24.08
C LEU A 5 -27.60 35.11 22.98
N ASP A 6 -27.80 35.54 21.73
CA ASP A 6 -27.38 34.79 20.55
C ASP A 6 -25.85 34.74 20.56
N LEU A 7 -25.32 33.59 20.94
CA LEU A 7 -23.94 33.20 20.65
C LEU A 7 -23.95 32.70 19.20
N ASP A 8 -23.84 33.65 18.27
CA ASP A 8 -23.55 33.36 16.87
C ASP A 8 -22.31 32.46 16.79
N SER A 9 -22.55 31.27 16.30
CA SER A 9 -21.57 30.24 16.00
C SER A 9 -20.64 30.74 14.89
N GLN A 10 -19.48 31.28 15.26
CA GLN A 10 -18.36 31.45 14.33
C GLN A 10 -17.66 30.11 14.13
N ASP A 11 -18.34 29.16 13.49
CA ASP A 11 -17.67 28.05 12.81
C ASP A 11 -17.25 28.56 11.42
N GLY A 12 -16.09 29.23 11.38
CA GLY A 12 -15.39 29.44 10.12
C GLY A 12 -15.12 28.09 9.46
N PRO A 13 -15.21 27.96 8.13
CA PRO A 13 -14.95 26.69 7.46
C PRO A 13 -13.53 26.26 7.83
N ALA A 14 -13.42 25.15 8.55
CA ALA A 14 -12.16 24.47 8.76
C ALA A 14 -11.51 24.29 7.39
N ASP A 15 -10.33 24.88 7.23
CA ASP A 15 -9.53 24.89 6.01
C ASP A 15 -9.45 23.45 5.47
N ALA A 16 -10.28 23.16 4.48
CA ALA A 16 -10.33 21.86 3.85
C ALA A 16 -9.01 21.76 3.09
N GLY A 17 -8.07 21.01 3.66
CA GLY A 17 -6.78 20.74 3.02
C GLY A 17 -6.94 20.35 1.55
N PRO A 18 -5.89 20.51 0.74
CA PRO A 18 -5.97 20.40 -0.71
C PRO A 18 -6.74 19.14 -1.15
N ALA A 19 -7.77 19.36 -1.97
CA ALA A 19 -8.64 18.29 -2.42
C ALA A 19 -7.85 17.19 -3.15
N ALA A 20 -8.22 15.93 -2.90
CA ALA A 20 -7.57 14.79 -3.53
C ALA A 20 -7.62 14.91 -5.07
N PRO A 21 -6.53 14.59 -5.78
CA PRO A 21 -6.50 14.55 -7.23
C PRO A 21 -7.55 13.58 -7.78
N VAL A 22 -8.09 13.87 -8.96
CA VAL A 22 -9.04 13.00 -9.67
C VAL A 22 -8.40 12.44 -10.92
N LEU A 23 -8.72 11.20 -11.28
CA LEU A 23 -8.31 10.65 -12.57
C LEU A 23 -9.06 11.39 -13.69
N ARG A 24 -8.32 12.03 -14.58
CA ARG A 24 -8.81 12.76 -15.77
C ARG A 24 -9.04 11.83 -16.94
N HIS A 25 -8.26 10.76 -17.02
CA HIS A 25 -8.36 9.75 -18.06
C HIS A 25 -8.54 8.35 -17.47
N ARG A 26 -9.11 7.46 -18.28
CA ARG A 26 -9.32 6.07 -17.88
C ARG A 26 -7.97 5.39 -17.68
N ARG A 27 -7.84 4.69 -16.55
CA ARG A 27 -6.65 3.90 -16.25
C ARG A 27 -6.83 2.47 -16.75
N ASP A 28 -6.67 2.29 -18.06
CA ASP A 28 -6.96 1.03 -18.75
C ASP A 28 -5.96 -0.11 -18.44
N GLY A 29 -4.78 0.23 -17.90
CA GLY A 29 -3.61 -0.66 -17.87
C GLY A 29 -3.08 -1.04 -16.50
N ILE A 30 -3.92 -1.04 -15.44
CA ILE A 30 -3.41 -1.50 -14.14
C ILE A 30 -3.32 -3.02 -14.09
N LEU A 31 -2.07 -3.48 -14.05
CA LEU A 31 -1.72 -4.87 -13.86
C LEU A 31 -2.18 -5.25 -12.45
N PRO A 32 -3.03 -6.27 -12.24
CA PRO A 32 -3.25 -6.78 -10.89
C PRO A 32 -1.87 -7.19 -10.37
N THR A 33 -1.38 -6.61 -9.28
CA THR A 33 0.04 -6.81 -8.89
C THR A 33 0.26 -8.12 -8.14
N THR A 34 -0.82 -8.88 -7.88
CA THR A 34 -0.81 -10.23 -7.32
C THR A 34 -1.89 -11.13 -7.94
N ALA A 35 -1.62 -12.44 -7.97
CA ALA A 35 -2.60 -13.47 -8.22
C ALA A 35 -2.44 -14.63 -7.24
N ALA A 36 -3.54 -15.34 -6.99
CA ALA A 36 -3.57 -16.49 -6.11
C ALA A 36 -4.16 -17.74 -6.80
N ALA A 37 -3.80 -18.89 -6.25
CA ALA A 37 -4.37 -20.19 -6.60
C ALA A 37 -4.73 -20.95 -5.32
N LEU A 38 -5.98 -21.38 -5.21
CA LEU A 38 -6.55 -22.13 -4.09
C LEU A 38 -6.80 -23.58 -4.53
N LEU A 39 -6.13 -24.53 -3.89
CA LEU A 39 -6.27 -25.97 -4.10
C LEU A 39 -7.08 -26.57 -2.94
N LEU A 40 -8.24 -27.14 -3.26
CA LEU A 40 -9.09 -27.81 -2.28
C LEU A 40 -8.65 -29.27 -2.08
N PRO A 41 -8.79 -29.84 -0.88
CA PRO A 41 -8.50 -31.25 -0.63
C PRO A 41 -9.27 -32.16 -1.60
N GLY A 42 -8.57 -33.08 -2.27
CA GLY A 42 -9.17 -34.02 -3.23
C GLY A 42 -9.49 -33.44 -4.62
N HIS A 43 -9.22 -32.16 -4.88
CA HIS A 43 -9.37 -31.57 -6.20
C HIS A 43 -8.07 -31.67 -7.00
N ALA A 44 -8.16 -32.08 -8.27
CA ALA A 44 -7.00 -32.20 -9.15
C ALA A 44 -6.45 -30.85 -9.65
N HIS A 45 -7.29 -29.81 -9.72
CA HIS A 45 -6.92 -28.50 -10.27
C HIS A 45 -7.30 -27.38 -9.30
N PRO A 46 -6.42 -26.38 -9.11
CA PRO A 46 -6.70 -25.26 -8.24
C PRO A 46 -7.66 -24.26 -8.89
N LEU A 47 -8.48 -23.62 -8.05
CA LEU A 47 -9.23 -22.42 -8.36
C LEU A 47 -8.26 -21.24 -8.47
N LYS A 48 -8.18 -20.59 -9.63
CA LYS A 48 -7.27 -19.45 -9.88
C LYS A 48 -8.02 -18.12 -9.91
N GLY A 49 -7.37 -17.07 -9.43
CA GLY A 49 -7.92 -15.71 -9.38
C GLY A 49 -6.80 -14.67 -9.27
N ALA A 50 -6.97 -13.54 -9.95
CA ALA A 50 -6.12 -12.36 -9.76
C ALA A 50 -6.83 -11.36 -8.85
N ALA A 51 -6.07 -10.43 -8.27
CA ALA A 51 -6.66 -9.32 -7.53
C ALA A 51 -7.74 -8.62 -8.38
N VAL A 52 -8.89 -8.31 -7.79
CA VAL A 52 -9.96 -7.66 -8.57
C VAL A 52 -9.59 -6.21 -8.78
N HIS A 53 -9.32 -5.95 -10.04
CA HIS A 53 -8.55 -4.82 -10.46
C HIS A 53 -9.40 -3.63 -10.93
N ARG A 54 -10.68 -3.85 -11.26
CA ARG A 54 -11.41 -2.80 -11.97
C ARG A 54 -11.56 -1.55 -11.09
N SER A 55 -11.21 -0.41 -11.69
CA SER A 55 -11.69 0.94 -11.33
C SER A 55 -13.22 1.06 -11.39
N ALA A 56 -13.93 -0.03 -11.73
CA ALA A 56 -15.38 -0.13 -11.58
C ALA A 56 -15.76 -0.10 -10.09
N PRO A 57 -16.92 0.48 -9.75
CA PRO A 57 -17.42 0.54 -8.37
C PRO A 57 -17.57 -0.84 -7.71
N ASP A 58 -17.66 -1.91 -8.50
CA ASP A 58 -17.93 -3.27 -8.00
C ASP A 58 -16.67 -3.96 -7.46
N ALA A 59 -16.51 -3.89 -6.13
CA ALA A 59 -15.66 -4.82 -5.38
C ALA A 59 -16.07 -6.29 -5.67
N PRO A 60 -15.20 -7.29 -5.40
CA PRO A 60 -15.61 -8.69 -5.51
C PRO A 60 -16.92 -8.92 -4.76
N ARG A 61 -17.82 -9.72 -5.32
CA ARG A 61 -19.04 -10.14 -4.61
C ARG A 61 -18.66 -11.07 -3.46
N LEU A 62 -18.27 -10.49 -2.33
CA LEU A 62 -17.87 -11.23 -1.15
C LEU A 62 -19.04 -12.07 -0.64
N HIS A 63 -18.78 -13.35 -0.36
CA HIS A 63 -19.73 -14.22 0.31
C HIS A 63 -20.04 -13.67 1.72
N PRO A 64 -21.29 -13.75 2.24
CA PRO A 64 -21.67 -13.14 3.52
C PRO A 64 -20.82 -13.58 4.72
N GLN A 65 -20.27 -14.80 4.71
CA GLN A 65 -19.33 -15.23 5.77
C GLN A 65 -17.98 -14.50 5.69
N VAL A 66 -17.43 -14.37 4.48
CA VAL A 66 -16.16 -13.64 4.25
C VAL A 66 -16.32 -12.17 4.61
N ARG A 67 -17.44 -11.56 4.20
CA ARG A 67 -17.76 -10.15 4.53
C ARG A 67 -17.84 -9.93 6.03
N ARG A 68 -18.62 -10.73 6.75
CA ARG A 68 -18.73 -10.63 8.22
C ARG A 68 -17.38 -10.73 8.93
N LEU A 69 -16.50 -11.62 8.45
CA LEU A 69 -15.16 -11.73 9.02
C LEU A 69 -14.33 -10.47 8.79
N LEU A 70 -14.28 -9.98 7.55
CA LEU A 70 -13.48 -8.81 7.18
C LEU A 70 -13.99 -7.53 7.87
N ASP A 71 -15.31 -7.35 7.95
CA ASP A 71 -15.92 -6.23 8.65
C ASP A 71 -15.62 -6.25 10.16
N GLY A 72 -15.47 -7.45 10.73
CA GLY A 72 -15.13 -7.68 12.14
C GLY A 72 -13.66 -7.48 12.50
N LEU A 73 -12.76 -7.27 11.53
CA LEU A 73 -11.33 -7.06 11.81
C LEU A 73 -11.10 -5.72 12.50
N GLY A 74 -10.29 -5.70 13.56
CA GLY A 74 -9.83 -4.46 14.18
C GLY A 74 -8.73 -3.77 13.35
N PRO A 75 -8.34 -2.52 13.70
CA PRO A 75 -7.27 -1.79 12.99
C PRO A 75 -5.90 -2.52 13.00
N ALA A 76 -5.69 -3.44 13.94
CA ALA A 76 -4.52 -4.31 14.00
C ALA A 76 -4.49 -5.42 12.94
N ASP A 77 -5.57 -5.64 12.16
CA ASP A 77 -5.62 -6.61 11.06
C ASP A 77 -6.28 -6.09 9.78
N ARG A 78 -7.00 -4.96 9.85
CA ARG A 78 -7.77 -4.42 8.75
C ARG A 78 -6.91 -3.64 7.76
N GLU A 79 -6.72 -4.16 6.56
CA GLU A 79 -6.01 -3.50 5.46
C GLU A 79 -6.95 -2.58 4.70
N ARG A 80 -6.44 -1.47 4.13
CA ARG A 80 -7.27 -0.52 3.35
C ARG A 80 -7.96 -1.16 2.14
N HIS A 81 -7.40 -2.24 1.64
CA HIS A 81 -7.87 -3.00 0.49
C HIS A 81 -8.56 -4.32 0.86
N ALA A 82 -8.92 -4.51 2.14
CA ALA A 82 -9.56 -5.72 2.62
C ALA A 82 -10.76 -6.12 1.75
N GLY A 83 -10.80 -7.40 1.36
CA GLY A 83 -11.86 -7.95 0.51
C GLY A 83 -11.67 -7.77 -1.00
N ARG A 84 -10.62 -7.06 -1.45
CA ARG A 84 -10.29 -6.94 -2.89
C ARG A 84 -9.14 -7.86 -3.34
N CYS A 85 -8.44 -8.46 -2.38
CA CYS A 85 -7.36 -9.40 -2.59
C CYS A 85 -7.82 -10.69 -3.29
N PRO A 86 -6.96 -11.36 -4.08
CA PRO A 86 -7.32 -12.58 -4.79
C PRO A 86 -7.73 -13.73 -3.84
N GLU A 87 -7.19 -13.78 -2.63
CA GLU A 87 -7.51 -14.80 -1.62
C GLU A 87 -8.97 -14.67 -1.15
N ALA A 88 -9.40 -13.45 -0.81
CA ALA A 88 -10.77 -13.17 -0.41
C ALA A 88 -11.76 -13.43 -1.56
N ALA A 89 -11.36 -13.08 -2.80
CA ALA A 89 -12.16 -13.34 -3.99
C ALA A 89 -12.31 -14.84 -4.28
N LEU A 90 -11.23 -15.63 -4.15
CA LEU A 90 -11.26 -17.08 -4.39
C LEU A 90 -12.12 -17.83 -3.37
N ILE A 91 -11.97 -17.53 -2.07
CA ILE A 91 -12.80 -18.13 -1.03
C ILE A 91 -14.27 -17.73 -1.23
N SER A 92 -14.52 -16.46 -1.53
CA SER A 92 -15.89 -16.00 -1.80
C SER A 92 -16.51 -16.69 -3.01
N ARG A 93 -15.75 -16.86 -4.10
CA ARG A 93 -16.21 -17.57 -5.30
C ARG A 93 -16.60 -19.00 -4.97
N TYR A 94 -15.72 -19.75 -4.31
CA TYR A 94 -15.99 -21.12 -3.90
C TYR A 94 -17.30 -21.26 -3.09
N LEU A 95 -17.48 -20.39 -2.09
CA LEU A 95 -18.68 -20.43 -1.24
C LEU A 95 -19.95 -19.99 -1.99
N ASN A 96 -19.85 -18.97 -2.84
CA ASN A 96 -20.98 -18.51 -3.66
C ASN A 96 -21.45 -19.56 -4.69
N GLU A 97 -20.54 -20.42 -5.15
CA GLU A 97 -20.83 -21.54 -6.07
C GLU A 97 -21.40 -22.78 -5.35
N GLY A 98 -21.73 -22.67 -4.05
CA GLY A 98 -22.31 -23.75 -3.24
C GLY A 98 -21.27 -24.63 -2.54
N GLY A 99 -20.00 -24.21 -2.52
CA GLY A 99 -18.93 -24.89 -1.79
C GLY A 99 -19.17 -24.90 -0.28
N ASP A 100 -18.83 -26.02 0.36
CA ASP A 100 -18.92 -26.17 1.82
C ASP A 100 -17.65 -25.60 2.47
N ALA A 101 -17.81 -24.62 3.36
CA ALA A 101 -16.71 -24.01 4.10
C ALA A 101 -15.82 -25.02 4.85
N ARG A 102 -16.34 -26.21 5.21
CA ARG A 102 -15.56 -27.28 5.83
C ARG A 102 -14.44 -27.80 4.93
N HIS A 103 -14.61 -27.76 3.60
CA HIS A 103 -13.58 -28.19 2.64
C HIS A 103 -12.46 -27.16 2.46
N LEU A 104 -12.61 -25.94 2.99
CA LEU A 104 -11.50 -24.98 3.04
C LEU A 104 -10.46 -25.37 4.10
N ARG A 105 -10.84 -26.16 5.11
CA ARG A 105 -9.92 -26.65 6.12
C ARG A 105 -8.91 -27.61 5.49
N GLY A 106 -7.63 -27.25 5.57
CA GLY A 106 -6.56 -28.00 4.91
C GLY A 106 -6.45 -27.75 3.41
N ALA A 107 -7.25 -26.84 2.84
CA ALA A 107 -6.99 -26.33 1.51
C ALA A 107 -5.67 -25.55 1.50
N GLU A 108 -5.04 -25.49 0.34
CA GLU A 108 -3.75 -24.83 0.14
C GLU A 108 -3.92 -23.59 -0.73
N ILE A 109 -3.28 -22.49 -0.36
CA ILE A 109 -3.25 -21.28 -1.17
C ILE A 109 -1.82 -20.86 -1.46
N THR A 110 -1.59 -20.43 -2.70
CA THR A 110 -0.36 -19.74 -3.12
C THR A 110 -0.72 -18.38 -3.63
N THR A 111 0.09 -17.36 -3.32
CA THR A 111 -0.05 -16.01 -3.89
C THR A 111 1.28 -15.60 -4.48
N ARG A 112 1.24 -15.03 -5.68
CA ARG A 112 2.42 -14.66 -6.46
C ARG A 112 2.32 -13.23 -6.95
N HIS A 113 3.47 -12.57 -7.03
CA HIS A 113 3.58 -11.26 -7.65
C HIS A 113 3.32 -11.37 -9.15
N ILE A 114 2.53 -10.44 -9.66
CA ILE A 114 2.45 -10.13 -11.08
C ILE A 114 3.09 -8.76 -11.24
N ARG A 115 4.16 -8.72 -12.01
CA ARG A 115 4.93 -7.51 -12.27
C ARG A 115 5.06 -7.25 -13.76
N GLU A 116 5.52 -6.05 -14.12
CA GLU A 116 5.85 -5.73 -15.50
C GLU A 116 6.87 -6.72 -16.07
N ASP A 117 6.88 -6.84 -17.39
CA ASP A 117 7.89 -7.64 -18.07
C ASP A 117 9.30 -7.15 -17.69
N GLY A 118 10.23 -8.08 -17.49
CA GLY A 118 11.59 -7.79 -17.04
C GLY A 118 11.76 -7.51 -15.53
N ASP A 119 10.68 -7.48 -14.72
CA ASP A 119 10.80 -7.38 -13.26
C ASP A 119 11.17 -8.76 -12.66
N PRO A 120 12.30 -8.89 -11.93
CA PRO A 120 12.73 -10.15 -11.34
C PRO A 120 11.83 -10.67 -10.21
N GLN A 121 10.91 -9.87 -9.69
CA GLN A 121 9.89 -10.30 -8.73
C GLN A 121 8.70 -11.00 -9.40
N HIS A 122 8.52 -10.88 -10.72
CA HIS A 122 7.41 -11.53 -11.41
C HIS A 122 7.39 -13.05 -11.12
N GLY A 123 6.23 -13.57 -10.71
CA GLY A 123 6.04 -14.99 -10.42
C GLY A 123 6.62 -15.48 -9.10
N ARG A 124 7.37 -14.66 -8.35
CA ARG A 124 7.80 -14.98 -6.98
C ARG A 124 6.61 -15.01 -6.03
N TYR A 125 6.75 -15.74 -4.94
CA TYR A 125 5.74 -15.75 -3.88
C TYR A 125 5.58 -14.36 -3.28
N ALA A 126 4.33 -13.95 -3.09
CA ALA A 126 3.95 -12.71 -2.46
C ALA A 126 3.35 -13.02 -1.08
N PRO A 127 3.65 -12.20 -0.05
CA PRO A 127 3.05 -12.37 1.26
C PRO A 127 1.55 -12.07 1.21
N HIS A 128 0.79 -12.71 2.10
CA HIS A 128 -0.59 -12.34 2.34
C HIS A 128 -0.65 -11.04 3.16
N CYS A 129 -1.56 -10.14 2.81
CA CYS A 129 -1.84 -8.99 3.66
C CYS A 129 -2.45 -9.45 4.99
N ARG A 130 -2.43 -8.60 6.03
CA ARG A 130 -2.87 -9.00 7.37
C ARG A 130 -4.33 -9.46 7.42
N SER A 131 -5.20 -8.79 6.67
CA SER A 131 -6.61 -9.18 6.55
C SER A 131 -6.79 -10.56 5.91
N CYS A 132 -6.01 -10.86 4.88
CA CYS A 132 -6.06 -12.18 4.24
C CYS A 132 -5.41 -13.26 5.10
N ALA A 133 -4.34 -12.96 5.84
CA ALA A 133 -3.78 -13.90 6.82
C ALA A 133 -4.82 -14.29 7.88
N ALA A 134 -5.56 -13.32 8.43
CA ALA A 134 -6.65 -13.57 9.38
C ALA A 134 -7.79 -14.41 8.75
N LEU A 135 -8.19 -14.08 7.51
CA LEU A 135 -9.20 -14.81 6.75
C LEU A 135 -8.80 -16.28 6.52
N LEU A 136 -7.57 -16.52 6.05
CA LEU A 136 -7.04 -17.86 5.78
C LEU A 136 -6.96 -18.68 7.08
N GLY A 137 -6.49 -18.07 8.17
CA GLY A 137 -6.47 -18.69 9.50
C GLY A 137 -7.87 -19.11 9.99
N HIS A 138 -8.89 -18.28 9.79
CA HIS A 138 -10.26 -18.60 10.17
C HIS A 138 -10.83 -19.81 9.42
N PHE A 139 -10.61 -19.88 8.10
CA PHE A 139 -11.07 -21.00 7.28
C PHE A 139 -10.16 -22.24 7.35
N GLY A 140 -8.99 -22.13 8.00
CA GLY A 140 -8.01 -23.22 8.11
C GLY A 140 -7.29 -23.51 6.80
N VAL A 141 -7.21 -22.53 5.89
CA VAL A 141 -6.49 -22.62 4.62
C VAL A 141 -5.00 -22.42 4.88
N GLN A 142 -4.16 -23.33 4.40
CA GLN A 142 -2.72 -23.31 4.56
C GLN A 142 -2.09 -22.45 3.46
N SER A 143 -1.20 -21.54 3.84
CA SER A 143 -0.35 -20.87 2.85
C SER A 143 0.82 -21.77 2.49
N VAL A 144 0.96 -22.09 1.21
CA VAL A 144 2.08 -22.88 0.66
C VAL A 144 3.27 -21.99 0.29
N SER A 145 3.21 -20.73 0.71
CA SER A 145 4.14 -19.68 0.31
C SER A 145 4.53 -18.89 1.54
N GLY A 146 5.60 -19.32 2.20
CA GLY A 146 6.38 -18.42 3.04
C GLY A 146 7.07 -17.42 2.14
N GLY A 147 6.39 -16.34 1.74
CA GLY A 147 7.10 -15.19 1.22
C GLY A 147 8.04 -14.73 2.33
N GLU A 148 9.35 -14.90 2.15
CA GLU A 148 10.30 -14.28 3.07
C GLU A 148 10.02 -12.77 3.05
N PRO A 149 9.80 -12.13 4.22
CA PRO A 149 9.85 -10.67 4.25
C PRO A 149 11.18 -10.25 3.64
N ASP A 150 11.17 -9.33 2.69
CA ASP A 150 12.35 -8.89 1.93
C ASP A 150 13.59 -8.69 2.83
N THR A 151 14.46 -9.70 2.90
CA THR A 151 15.73 -9.71 3.62
C THR A 151 16.87 -9.11 2.78
N GLY A 152 16.56 -8.64 1.56
CA GLY A 152 17.54 -8.18 0.57
C GLY A 152 18.15 -6.80 0.81
N LEU A 153 18.25 -6.32 2.05
CA LEU A 153 18.90 -5.06 2.36
C LEU A 153 20.09 -5.27 3.29
N THR A 154 21.27 -5.31 2.69
CA THR A 154 22.54 -5.03 3.34
C THR A 154 22.64 -3.53 3.67
N GLY A 155 21.84 -3.11 4.65
CA GLY A 155 22.00 -1.91 5.45
C GLY A 155 21.60 -2.29 6.87
N PRO A 156 22.16 -1.68 7.93
CA PRO A 156 21.89 -2.11 9.30
C PRO A 156 20.38 -2.09 9.54
N THR A 157 19.78 -3.29 9.62
CA THR A 157 18.42 -3.45 10.10
C THR A 157 18.50 -3.23 11.61
N LEU A 158 18.40 -1.97 12.02
CA LEU A 158 18.06 -1.65 13.39
C LEU A 158 16.58 -1.99 13.56
N THR A 159 16.29 -3.27 13.80
CA THR A 159 15.14 -3.63 14.63
C THR A 159 15.43 -3.04 16.00
N LEU A 160 15.01 -1.79 16.22
CA LEU A 160 14.97 -1.21 17.54
C LEU A 160 13.98 -2.07 18.34
N ARG A 161 14.52 -2.90 19.24
CA ARG A 161 13.79 -3.19 20.47
C ARG A 161 13.58 -1.83 21.11
N LEU A 162 12.32 -1.41 21.21
CA LEU A 162 11.92 -0.35 22.11
C LEU A 162 12.61 -0.63 23.47
N PRO A 163 13.31 0.33 24.09
CA PRO A 163 13.74 0.15 25.47
C PRO A 163 12.48 -0.13 26.30
N ASP A 164 12.61 -1.00 27.32
CA ASP A 164 11.53 -1.29 28.28
C ASP A 164 11.10 0.02 28.95
N GLY A 165 10.15 0.70 28.31
CA GLY A 165 9.66 2.02 28.61
C GLY A 165 8.15 1.97 28.44
N GLU A 166 7.48 2.65 29.36
CA GLU A 166 6.04 2.70 29.58
C GLU A 166 5.22 2.69 28.26
N PRO A 167 4.11 1.92 28.19
CA PRO A 167 3.31 1.80 26.97
C PRO A 167 2.94 3.19 26.43
N PRO A 168 2.94 3.37 25.10
CA PRO A 168 2.64 4.67 24.50
C PRO A 168 1.29 5.19 24.99
N GLN A 169 1.31 6.48 25.34
CA GLN A 169 0.14 7.27 25.70
C GLN A 169 -0.89 7.22 24.55
N ALA A 170 -2.16 7.42 24.91
CA ALA A 170 -3.39 7.28 24.11
C ALA A 170 -3.27 7.23 22.56
N PRO A 171 -4.07 6.39 21.87
CA PRO A 171 -4.07 6.32 20.40
C PRO A 171 -4.43 7.68 19.79
N GLY A 172 -3.48 8.36 19.15
CA GLY A 172 -3.77 9.62 18.47
C GLY A 172 -2.56 10.37 17.92
N ASP A 173 -1.50 10.56 18.70
CA ASP A 173 -0.44 11.50 18.34
C ASP A 173 0.87 10.78 18.00
N LEU A 174 1.04 10.43 16.71
CA LEU A 174 2.35 10.07 16.20
C LEU A 174 3.24 11.32 16.21
N ASP A 175 4.28 11.31 17.05
CA ASP A 175 5.41 12.22 16.86
C ASP A 175 6.24 11.73 15.67
N LEU A 176 5.95 12.30 14.49
CA LEU A 176 6.63 11.92 13.25
C LEU A 176 8.12 12.25 13.30
N ASP A 177 8.52 13.36 13.94
CA ASP A 177 9.93 13.74 14.01
C ASP A 177 10.72 12.79 14.91
N GLN A 178 10.11 12.30 15.99
CA GLN A 178 10.68 11.20 16.78
C GLN A 178 10.80 9.90 15.96
N ALA A 179 9.76 9.52 15.22
CA ALA A 179 9.80 8.31 14.38
C ALA A 179 10.86 8.41 13.27
N LEU A 180 10.99 9.58 12.64
CA LEU A 180 12.05 9.91 11.69
C LEU A 180 13.43 9.85 12.37
N GLY A 181 13.55 10.42 13.57
CA GLY A 181 14.76 10.36 14.40
C GLY A 181 15.23 8.93 14.66
N TYR A 182 14.31 8.04 15.05
CA TYR A 182 14.61 6.61 15.23
C TYR A 182 15.03 5.90 13.94
N ALA A 183 14.55 6.36 12.78
CA ALA A 183 14.99 5.88 11.47
C ALA A 183 16.34 6.48 11.02
N GLY A 184 16.97 7.35 11.83
CA GLY A 184 18.26 7.99 11.54
C GLY A 184 18.14 9.31 10.77
N TRP A 185 16.96 9.90 10.68
CA TRP A 185 16.78 11.25 10.14
C TRP A 185 17.08 12.31 11.19
N HIS A 186 17.58 13.46 10.76
CA HIS A 186 17.71 14.67 11.57
C HIS A 186 17.50 15.90 10.67
N PRO A 187 17.10 17.05 11.22
CA PRO A 187 16.99 18.28 10.45
C PRO A 187 18.28 18.60 9.68
N GLY A 188 18.16 19.00 8.42
CA GLY A 188 19.29 19.32 7.54
C GLY A 188 20.01 18.11 6.94
N ARG A 189 19.55 16.86 7.16
CA ARG A 189 20.09 15.66 6.50
C ARG A 189 19.98 15.80 4.98
N ARG A 190 21.08 15.56 4.27
CA ARG A 190 21.15 15.57 2.79
C ARG A 190 22.10 14.49 2.28
N MET A 191 21.58 13.52 1.54
CA MET A 191 22.30 12.45 0.86
C MET A 191 22.39 12.71 -0.66
N THR A 192 22.89 13.87 -1.05
CA THR A 192 22.90 14.32 -2.46
C THR A 192 23.55 13.29 -3.40
N GLU A 193 24.73 12.79 -3.06
CA GLU A 193 25.42 11.79 -3.90
C GLU A 193 24.61 10.50 -4.07
N GLN A 194 23.87 10.08 -3.04
CA GLN A 194 23.02 8.88 -3.13
C GLN A 194 21.79 9.14 -3.99
N ALA A 195 21.19 10.34 -3.86
CA ALA A 195 20.08 10.78 -4.70
C ALA A 195 20.50 10.83 -6.18
N GLU A 196 21.71 11.31 -6.48
CA GLU A 196 22.29 11.31 -7.84
C GLU A 196 22.48 9.89 -8.36
N ARG A 197 23.05 8.98 -7.56
CA ARG A 197 23.19 7.56 -7.97
C ARG A 197 21.84 6.90 -8.28
N TRP A 198 20.81 7.20 -7.50
CA TRP A 198 19.45 6.72 -7.81
C TRP A 198 18.90 7.35 -9.09
N ALA A 199 19.08 8.66 -9.29
CA ALA A 199 18.66 9.35 -10.50
C ALA A 199 19.36 8.79 -11.76
N ASP A 200 20.66 8.53 -11.70
CA ASP A 200 21.42 7.91 -12.79
C ASP A 200 20.89 6.51 -13.11
N THR A 201 20.63 5.71 -12.08
CA THR A 201 20.09 4.35 -12.25
C THR A 201 18.70 4.38 -12.89
N LEU A 202 17.80 5.23 -12.40
CA LEU A 202 16.43 5.36 -12.91
C LEU A 202 16.40 5.93 -14.32
N SER A 203 17.20 6.98 -14.59
CA SER A 203 17.28 7.61 -15.91
C SER A 203 17.94 6.72 -16.95
N GLY A 204 18.86 5.84 -16.55
CA GLY A 204 19.47 4.81 -17.40
C GLY A 204 18.57 3.60 -17.66
N HIS A 205 17.56 3.35 -16.81
CA HIS A 205 16.67 2.20 -16.95
C HIS A 205 15.58 2.42 -18.02
N ARG A 206 15.31 1.38 -18.80
CA ARG A 206 14.14 1.28 -19.67
C ARG A 206 13.46 -0.06 -19.42
N SER A 207 12.14 -0.05 -19.33
CA SER A 207 11.38 -1.32 -19.36
C SER A 207 11.65 -2.07 -20.68
N PRO A 208 11.38 -3.37 -20.78
CA PRO A 208 11.51 -4.11 -22.04
C PRO A 208 10.70 -3.51 -23.20
N GLN A 209 9.62 -2.79 -22.90
CA GLN A 209 8.79 -2.08 -23.86
C GLN A 209 9.27 -0.64 -24.14
N GLY A 210 10.41 -0.23 -23.60
CA GLY A 210 11.04 1.08 -23.86
C GLY A 210 10.56 2.23 -22.97
N HIS A 211 9.63 2.00 -22.03
CA HIS A 211 9.17 3.05 -21.11
C HIS A 211 10.30 3.56 -20.21
N PRO A 212 10.57 4.87 -20.18
CA PRO A 212 11.52 5.50 -19.26
C PRO A 212 10.87 5.88 -17.93
N HIS A 213 11.69 6.13 -16.91
CA HIS A 213 11.28 6.91 -15.74
C HIS A 213 11.30 8.41 -16.04
N VAL A 214 10.40 9.15 -15.38
CA VAL A 214 10.41 10.61 -15.36
C VAL A 214 10.91 11.08 -14.00
N LEU A 215 11.92 11.94 -14.00
CA LEU A 215 12.53 12.51 -12.80
C LEU A 215 12.33 14.03 -12.80
N PHE A 216 12.15 14.60 -11.62
CA PHE A 216 11.94 16.05 -11.46
C PHE A 216 12.51 16.52 -10.11
N PRO A 217 12.74 17.84 -9.92
CA PRO A 217 13.45 18.37 -8.75
C PRO A 217 12.87 17.93 -7.41
N ALA A 218 11.53 17.91 -7.25
CA ALA A 218 10.89 17.49 -6.00
C ALA A 218 11.25 16.06 -5.59
N ALA A 219 11.38 15.13 -6.55
CA ALA A 219 11.81 13.76 -6.26
C ALA A 219 13.26 13.73 -5.74
N PHE A 220 14.17 14.46 -6.39
CA PHE A 220 15.57 14.53 -6.00
C PHE A 220 15.75 15.11 -4.59
N GLU A 221 15.07 16.22 -4.30
CA GLU A 221 15.09 16.85 -2.98
C GLU A 221 14.57 15.90 -1.90
N THR A 222 13.48 15.19 -2.19
CA THR A 222 12.90 14.21 -1.27
C THR A 222 13.83 13.03 -1.03
N TRP A 223 14.50 12.51 -2.08
CA TRP A 223 15.48 11.44 -1.91
C TRP A 223 16.72 11.89 -1.15
N ALA A 224 17.21 13.11 -1.40
CA ALA A 224 18.34 13.65 -0.68
C ALA A 224 18.01 13.78 0.82
N GLU A 225 16.81 14.21 1.17
CA GLU A 225 16.44 14.40 2.58
C GLU A 225 16.02 13.10 3.29
N TYR A 226 15.15 12.30 2.67
CA TYR A 226 14.48 11.14 3.30
C TYR A 226 14.92 9.78 2.74
N GLY A 227 15.73 9.76 1.69
CA GLY A 227 16.17 8.52 1.06
C GLY A 227 16.94 7.60 2.02
N GLY A 228 16.71 6.29 1.87
CA GLY A 228 17.31 5.23 2.67
C GLY A 228 16.65 5.01 4.03
N LEU A 229 15.65 5.83 4.40
CA LEU A 229 14.94 5.65 5.66
C LEU A 229 14.00 4.46 5.61
N ARG A 230 13.92 3.76 6.74
CA ARG A 230 12.95 2.71 7.00
C ARG A 230 12.17 3.08 8.26
N LEU A 231 10.89 3.36 8.09
CA LEU A 231 9.99 3.74 9.17
C LEU A 231 9.08 2.57 9.53
N HIS A 232 8.84 2.41 10.83
CA HIS A 232 7.96 1.39 11.38
C HIS A 232 6.85 2.06 12.18
N PRO A 233 5.64 1.47 12.21
CA PRO A 233 4.58 1.91 13.10
C PRO A 233 5.02 1.93 14.57
N MET A 234 4.64 2.98 15.30
CA MET A 234 4.96 3.16 16.73
C MET A 234 3.76 2.89 17.65
N GLY A 235 2.60 2.53 17.09
CA GLY A 235 1.37 2.35 17.84
C GLY A 235 0.30 1.60 17.05
N PRO A 236 -0.88 1.38 17.67
CA PRO A 236 -2.00 0.74 16.99
C PRO A 236 -2.53 1.62 15.85
N GLY A 237 -3.11 0.97 14.85
CA GLY A 237 -3.78 1.66 13.75
C GLY A 237 -5.05 2.38 14.20
N HIS A 238 -5.37 3.49 13.54
CA HIS A 238 -6.62 4.21 13.77
C HIS A 238 -7.79 3.55 13.01
N TRP A 239 -7.68 3.43 11.69
CA TRP A 239 -8.69 2.78 10.84
C TRP A 239 -8.19 1.48 10.22
N TYR A 240 -6.95 1.54 9.74
CA TYR A 240 -6.30 0.46 9.06
C TYR A 240 -5.04 0.04 9.79
N ALA A 241 -4.53 -1.08 9.32
CA ALA A 241 -3.18 -1.51 9.46
C ALA A 241 -2.17 -0.39 9.29
N PRO A 242 -1.42 -0.02 10.34
CA PRO A 242 -0.26 0.83 10.11
C PRO A 242 0.81 -0.03 9.43
N GLY A 243 1.45 0.54 8.42
CA GLY A 243 2.40 -0.14 7.54
C GLY A 243 3.80 0.42 7.68
N SER A 244 4.81 -0.45 7.64
CA SER A 244 6.20 -0.02 7.52
C SER A 244 6.47 0.58 6.14
N VAL A 245 7.28 1.63 6.10
CA VAL A 245 7.62 2.38 4.89
C VAL A 245 9.13 2.33 4.66
N VAL A 246 9.54 2.17 3.41
CA VAL A 246 10.94 2.30 2.98
C VAL A 246 11.00 3.35 1.88
N ILE A 247 11.84 4.37 2.06
CA ILE A 247 12.10 5.39 1.05
C ILE A 247 13.33 4.98 0.24
N ASP A 248 13.07 4.24 -0.83
CA ASP A 248 14.08 3.74 -1.77
C ASP A 248 13.45 3.73 -3.16
N PRO A 249 13.79 4.68 -4.05
CA PRO A 249 13.12 4.80 -5.33
C PRO A 249 13.43 3.65 -6.29
N LEU A 250 14.48 2.86 -6.04
CA LEU A 250 14.77 1.67 -6.85
C LEU A 250 13.75 0.55 -6.64
N ARG A 251 12.91 0.63 -5.60
CA ARG A 251 11.77 -0.28 -5.44
C ARG A 251 10.75 -0.17 -6.57
N GLY A 252 10.73 0.98 -7.26
CA GLY A 252 9.93 1.20 -8.46
C GLY A 252 10.70 1.05 -9.77
N LEU A 253 11.93 0.53 -9.78
CA LEU A 253 12.76 0.47 -10.98
C LEU A 253 12.04 -0.16 -12.18
N HIS A 254 11.31 -1.25 -11.94
CA HIS A 254 10.58 -1.99 -12.99
C HIS A 254 9.11 -1.56 -13.14
N TRP A 255 8.72 -0.39 -12.62
CA TRP A 255 7.33 0.11 -12.65
C TRP A 255 7.13 1.28 -13.62
N ALA A 256 8.07 1.49 -14.55
CA ALA A 256 8.07 2.64 -15.45
C ALA A 256 6.76 2.77 -16.25
N ARG A 257 6.22 1.65 -16.78
CA ARG A 257 4.95 1.69 -17.53
C ARG A 257 3.77 2.02 -16.60
N THR A 258 3.70 1.37 -15.44
CA THR A 258 2.60 1.53 -14.47
C THR A 258 2.54 2.94 -13.92
N LEU A 259 3.69 3.55 -13.63
CA LEU A 259 3.80 4.94 -13.22
C LEU A 259 3.43 5.90 -14.36
N GLY A 260 3.91 5.64 -15.59
CA GLY A 260 3.52 6.43 -16.76
C GLY A 260 2.01 6.37 -17.06
N ASP A 261 1.39 5.21 -16.89
CA ASP A 261 -0.05 5.03 -17.08
C ASP A 261 -0.88 5.74 -16.01
N LEU A 262 -0.47 5.71 -14.74
CA LEU A 262 -1.14 6.48 -13.69
C LEU A 262 -0.90 8.00 -13.84
N GLY A 263 0.32 8.42 -14.19
CA GLY A 263 0.65 9.82 -14.44
C GLY A 263 -0.23 10.40 -15.55
N ARG A 264 -0.32 9.70 -16.69
CA ARG A 264 -1.24 10.06 -17.78
C ARG A 264 -2.69 10.11 -17.31
N ALA A 265 -3.13 9.18 -16.47
CA ALA A 265 -4.49 9.20 -15.94
C ALA A 265 -4.76 10.41 -15.02
N LEU A 266 -3.74 10.95 -14.37
CA LEU A 266 -3.80 12.11 -13.47
C LEU A 266 -3.48 13.46 -14.14
N ASP A 267 -3.10 13.47 -15.42
CA ASP A 267 -2.48 14.62 -16.10
C ASP A 267 -1.25 15.17 -15.37
N THR A 268 -0.39 14.28 -14.87
CA THR A 268 0.90 14.63 -14.25
C THR A 268 1.96 13.58 -14.56
N ASP A 269 3.20 13.80 -14.12
CA ASP A 269 4.26 12.81 -14.16
C ASP A 269 4.49 12.22 -12.78
N LEU A 270 4.74 10.91 -12.72
CA LEU A 270 5.05 10.21 -11.48
C LEU A 270 6.48 9.68 -11.47
N CYS A 271 7.10 9.79 -10.31
CA CYS A 271 8.44 9.30 -10.01
C CYS A 271 8.36 8.29 -8.85
N PRO A 272 9.09 7.16 -8.89
CA PRO A 272 9.09 6.22 -7.79
C PRO A 272 9.73 6.85 -6.54
N LEU A 273 9.21 6.50 -5.37
CA LEU A 273 9.66 7.03 -4.08
C LEU A 273 10.13 5.92 -3.14
N GLY A 274 9.43 4.79 -3.13
CA GLY A 274 9.64 3.78 -2.11
C GLY A 274 8.62 2.66 -2.16
N ALA A 275 8.48 1.94 -1.06
CA ALA A 275 7.49 0.89 -0.90
C ALA A 275 6.95 0.86 0.52
N GLU A 276 5.77 0.28 0.69
CA GLU A 276 5.18 0.00 1.99
C GLU A 276 4.71 -1.46 2.11
N GLY A 277 4.35 -1.85 3.32
CA GLY A 277 3.69 -3.15 3.59
C GLY A 277 4.56 -4.34 3.16
N GLY A 278 5.89 -4.22 3.29
CA GLY A 278 6.84 -5.26 2.89
C GLY A 278 6.97 -5.45 1.37
N GLY A 279 6.70 -4.42 0.56
CA GLY A 279 6.80 -4.49 -0.90
C GLY A 279 5.49 -4.84 -1.61
N THR A 280 4.38 -4.81 -0.87
CA THR A 280 3.03 -5.07 -1.40
C THR A 280 2.43 -3.87 -2.13
N ALA A 281 2.88 -2.65 -1.80
CA ALA A 281 2.54 -1.44 -2.54
C ALA A 281 3.78 -0.59 -2.85
N LEU A 282 3.78 0.01 -4.03
CA LEU A 282 4.76 1.00 -4.46
C LEU A 282 4.33 2.39 -3.99
N LEU A 283 5.27 3.19 -3.48
CA LEU A 283 5.06 4.61 -3.23
C LEU A 283 5.61 5.42 -4.41
N ALA A 284 4.84 6.43 -4.82
CA ALA A 284 5.19 7.33 -5.90
C ALA A 284 4.89 8.79 -5.51
N MET A 285 5.55 9.70 -6.19
CA MET A 285 5.41 11.14 -6.02
C MET A 285 5.12 11.78 -7.38
N ASP A 286 4.36 12.86 -7.43
CA ASP A 286 4.24 13.70 -8.63
C ASP A 286 5.04 15.01 -8.57
N ARG A 287 4.94 15.82 -9.63
CA ARG A 287 5.67 17.09 -9.79
C ARG A 287 5.35 18.10 -8.70
N GLU A 288 4.18 18.00 -8.07
CA GLU A 288 3.71 18.84 -6.98
C GLU A 288 4.09 18.28 -5.59
N ALA A 289 4.92 17.23 -5.54
CA ALA A 289 5.31 16.50 -4.33
C ALA A 289 4.17 15.75 -3.62
N ARG A 290 3.02 15.57 -4.29
CA ARG A 290 1.90 14.78 -3.79
C ARG A 290 2.26 13.30 -3.81
N ILE A 291 1.78 12.54 -2.83
CA ILE A 291 2.18 11.15 -2.63
C ILE A 291 1.04 10.18 -2.93
N TYR A 292 1.40 9.09 -3.60
CA TYR A 292 0.49 8.03 -3.99
C TYR A 292 1.02 6.66 -3.57
N ALA A 293 0.11 5.74 -3.28
CA ALA A 293 0.40 4.31 -3.15
C ALA A 293 -0.31 3.52 -4.23
N LEU A 294 0.42 2.58 -4.85
CA LEU A 294 -0.08 1.69 -5.89
C LEU A 294 0.03 0.25 -5.37
N ASP A 295 -1.10 -0.41 -5.14
CA ASP A 295 -1.15 -1.80 -4.71
C ASP A 295 -1.93 -2.69 -5.69
N HIS A 296 -2.06 -3.97 -5.35
CA HIS A 296 -2.74 -4.96 -6.19
C HIS A 296 -4.23 -4.66 -6.45
N THR A 297 -4.82 -3.72 -5.71
CA THR A 297 -6.25 -3.42 -5.73
C THR A 297 -6.58 -2.03 -6.28
N GLY A 298 -5.57 -1.18 -6.50
CA GLY A 298 -5.74 0.12 -7.14
C GLY A 298 -4.75 1.17 -6.65
N ASP A 299 -5.11 2.43 -6.91
CA ASP A 299 -4.31 3.60 -6.60
C ASP A 299 -4.94 4.42 -5.47
N TRP A 300 -4.07 4.96 -4.63
CA TRP A 300 -4.44 5.67 -3.42
C TRP A 300 -3.67 6.97 -3.36
N TYR A 301 -4.37 8.06 -3.11
CA TYR A 301 -3.77 9.33 -2.72
C TYR A 301 -3.55 9.35 -1.21
N LEU A 302 -2.30 9.54 -0.81
CA LEU A 302 -1.87 9.49 0.60
C LEU A 302 -1.77 10.88 1.24
N GLY A 303 -1.53 11.93 0.45
CA GLY A 303 -1.44 13.28 0.97
C GLY A 303 -0.70 14.25 0.05
N PRO A 304 -0.73 15.55 0.39
CA PRO A 304 -0.12 16.61 -0.41
C PRO A 304 1.40 16.63 -0.34
N ASP A 305 1.99 15.96 0.63
CA ASP A 305 3.44 15.91 0.86
C ASP A 305 3.84 14.60 1.54
N LEU A 306 5.16 14.34 1.61
CA LEU A 306 5.72 13.13 2.20
C LEU A 306 5.35 12.97 3.68
N ARG A 307 5.40 14.03 4.48
CA ARG A 307 5.16 13.93 5.92
C ARG A 307 3.70 13.56 6.20
N THR A 308 2.75 14.18 5.50
CA THR A 308 1.32 13.82 5.57
C THR A 308 1.08 12.36 5.14
N ALA A 309 1.74 11.91 4.08
CA ALA A 309 1.66 10.52 3.65
C ALA A 309 2.23 9.54 4.69
N LEU A 310 3.39 9.86 5.28
CA LEU A 310 3.99 9.05 6.34
C LEU A 310 3.07 8.95 7.56
N ILE A 311 2.46 10.05 8.00
CA ILE A 311 1.47 10.02 9.09
C ILE A 311 0.32 9.08 8.72
N THR A 312 -0.24 9.22 7.52
CA THR A 312 -1.33 8.36 7.04
C THR A 312 -0.97 6.88 7.11
N LEU A 313 0.23 6.50 6.66
CA LEU A 313 0.66 5.09 6.62
C LEU A 313 1.05 4.55 7.99
N LEU A 314 1.79 5.32 8.79
CA LEU A 314 2.33 4.88 10.09
C LEU A 314 1.28 4.86 11.20
N THR A 315 0.18 5.61 11.05
CA THR A 315 -0.95 5.61 11.98
C THR A 315 -2.15 4.81 11.48
N GLY A 316 -2.11 4.30 10.24
CA GLY A 316 -3.25 3.60 9.65
C GLY A 316 -4.46 4.51 9.41
N GLY A 317 -4.21 5.73 8.94
CA GLY A 317 -5.22 6.69 8.49
C GLY A 317 -5.94 6.23 7.23
N ARG A 318 -6.99 6.94 6.82
CA ARG A 318 -7.81 6.59 5.64
C ARG A 318 -7.33 7.36 4.39
N PRO A 319 -6.56 6.74 3.49
CA PRO A 319 -6.22 7.38 2.23
C PRO A 319 -7.43 7.46 1.29
N VAL A 320 -7.33 8.32 0.29
CA VAL A 320 -8.38 8.47 -0.73
C VAL A 320 -8.09 7.52 -1.88
N ARG A 321 -9.01 6.60 -2.19
CA ARG A 321 -8.88 5.75 -3.38
C ARG A 321 -9.16 6.58 -4.64
N LEU A 322 -8.28 6.50 -5.62
CA LEU A 322 -8.49 7.14 -6.91
C LEU A 322 -9.42 6.26 -7.75
N LEU A 323 -10.54 6.83 -8.18
CA LEU A 323 -11.52 6.16 -9.02
C LEU A 323 -11.47 6.73 -10.42
N SER A 324 -11.66 5.87 -11.42
CA SER A 324 -11.78 6.34 -12.80
C SER A 324 -13.08 7.13 -12.95
N PRO A 325 -13.09 8.19 -13.78
CA PRO A 325 -14.32 8.88 -14.12
C PRO A 325 -15.29 7.89 -14.78
N GLU A 326 -16.58 8.09 -14.53
CA GLU A 326 -17.67 7.31 -15.14
C GLU A 326 -17.72 7.49 -16.67
#